data_AF-A0A0W4ZV21-F1
#
_entry.id   AF-A0A0W4ZV21-F1
#
_cell.length_a   1.000
_cell.length_b   1.000
_cell.length_c   1.000
_cell.angle_alpha   90.00
_cell.angle_beta   90.00
_cell.angle_gamma   90.00
#
_symmetry.space_group_name_H-M   'P 1'
#
loop_
_entity.id
_entity.type
_entity.pdbx_description
1 polymer ?
#
loop_
_entity_poly.entity_id
_entity_poly.type
_entity_poly.pdbx_seq_one_letter_code
_entity_poly.pdbx_strand_id
1 'polypeptide(L)'
;MIRLLKTIDFSKYNKRTYIISSGDFLSKEKVKKLEAEKLSTIKHTGKYNIKVIPRARHVGQSWCTTPFSSLLSLILCLKIFFWNKLGRPDLLLCNGPGSSVIICLSAIIIEVFGFRRPDIIFIESFARVKSLSLSGKLLLFFADRFIVQWPDLIKKYPQTEYYGILI
;
A
#
# COMPACT_ATOMS: atom_id res chain seq x y z
N MET A 1 3.80 5.68 -7.05
CA MET A 1 4.07 5.45 -5.61
C MET A 1 5.47 5.91 -5.21
N ILE A 2 6.56 5.33 -5.75
CA ILE A 2 7.93 5.79 -5.45
C ILE A 2 8.12 7.28 -5.73
N ARG A 3 7.53 7.80 -6.82
CA ARG A 3 7.53 9.23 -7.15
C ARG A 3 6.91 10.09 -6.05
N LEU A 4 5.71 9.73 -5.57
CA LEU A 4 5.09 10.38 -4.41
C LEU A 4 5.99 10.35 -3.18
N LEU A 5 6.62 9.21 -2.89
CA LEU A 5 7.53 9.10 -1.73
C LEU A 5 8.75 10.03 -1.83
N LYS A 6 9.16 10.46 -3.03
CA LYS A 6 10.24 11.44 -3.20
C LYS A 6 9.86 12.82 -2.67
N THR A 7 8.58 13.20 -2.68
CA THR A 7 8.15 14.51 -2.19
C THR A 7 7.87 14.51 -0.68
N ILE A 8 7.74 13.33 -0.06
CA ILE A 8 7.51 13.19 1.38
C ILE A 8 8.77 13.56 2.18
N ASP A 9 8.55 14.22 3.30
CA ASP A 9 9.56 14.58 4.28
C ASP A 9 9.87 13.41 5.24
N PHE A 10 11.08 12.85 5.11
CA PHE A 10 11.49 11.66 5.86
C PHE A 10 11.86 11.96 7.31
N SER A 11 12.02 13.25 7.68
CA SER A 11 12.24 13.64 9.07
C SER A 11 11.00 13.39 9.92
N LYS A 12 9.80 13.64 9.36
CA LYS A 12 8.51 13.40 9.99
C LYS A 12 8.15 11.92 10.03
N TYR A 13 8.42 11.19 8.94
CA TYR A 13 8.11 9.76 8.82
C TYR A 13 9.35 8.90 9.04
N ASN A 14 9.95 8.97 10.23
CA ASN A 14 11.27 8.38 10.52
C ASN A 14 11.31 6.83 10.58
N LYS A 15 10.16 6.17 10.65
CA LYS A 15 10.02 4.69 10.65
C LYS A 15 9.18 4.28 9.46
N ARG A 16 9.77 3.50 8.55
CA ARG A 16 9.11 3.11 7.29
C ARG A 16 9.22 1.61 7.05
N THR A 17 8.09 0.96 6.81
CA THR A 17 8.06 -0.44 6.37
C THR A 17 7.57 -0.50 4.94
N TYR A 18 8.44 -0.90 4.02
CA TYR A 18 8.09 -1.12 2.62
C TYR A 18 7.64 -2.56 2.43
N ILE A 19 6.42 -2.72 1.93
CA ILE A 19 5.82 -4.03 1.71
C ILE A 19 5.79 -4.28 0.21
N ILE A 20 6.48 -5.34 -0.21
CA ILE A 20 6.71 -5.66 -1.61
C ILE A 20 6.17 -7.05 -1.88
N SER A 21 5.49 -7.21 -3.01
CA SER A 21 4.96 -8.51 -3.43
C SER A 21 6.07 -9.45 -3.93
N SER A 22 5.88 -10.76 -3.77
CA SER A 22 6.83 -11.78 -4.23
C SER A 22 7.02 -11.71 -5.75
N GLY A 23 8.30 -11.68 -6.16
CA GLY A 23 8.71 -11.56 -7.56
C GLY A 23 8.81 -10.12 -8.09
N ASP A 24 8.55 -9.09 -7.27
CA ASP A 24 8.76 -7.69 -7.66
C ASP A 24 10.13 -7.18 -7.22
N PHE A 25 11.17 -7.56 -7.97
CA PHE A 25 12.55 -7.15 -7.72
C PHE A 25 12.78 -5.67 -8.03
N LEU A 26 12.11 -5.15 -9.05
CA LEU A 26 12.24 -3.75 -9.48
C LEU A 26 11.80 -2.78 -8.39
N SER A 27 10.69 -3.07 -7.70
CA SER A 27 10.25 -2.21 -6.58
C SER A 27 11.24 -2.22 -5.43
N LYS A 28 11.90 -3.37 -5.14
CA LYS A 28 12.91 -3.47 -4.10
C LYS A 28 14.12 -2.60 -4.41
N GLU A 29 14.59 -2.58 -5.66
CA GLU A 29 15.69 -1.74 -6.09
C GLU A 29 15.32 -0.25 -6.07
N LYS A 30 14.12 0.10 -6.54
CA LYS A 30 13.62 1.49 -6.49
C LYS A 30 13.54 2.04 -5.07
N VAL A 31 13.11 1.23 -4.09
CA VAL A 31 13.09 1.63 -2.67
C VAL A 31 14.51 1.87 -2.16
N LYS A 32 15.46 0.96 -2.43
CA LYS A 32 16.86 1.14 -2.02
C LYS A 32 17.47 2.40 -2.62
N LYS A 33 17.23 2.66 -3.91
CA LYS A 33 17.69 3.86 -4.60
C LYS A 33 17.09 5.12 -3.98
N LEU A 34 15.79 5.11 -3.69
CA LEU A 34 15.09 6.24 -3.07
C LEU A 34 15.64 6.55 -1.67
N GLU A 35 15.86 5.55 -0.83
CA GLU A 35 16.45 5.74 0.50
C GLU A 35 17.90 6.26 0.41
N ALA A 36 18.69 5.79 -0.56
CA ALA A 36 20.05 6.29 -0.79
C ALA A 36 20.05 7.76 -1.29
N GLU A 37 19.18 8.11 -2.23
CA GLU A 37 18.99 9.49 -2.72
C GLU A 37 18.52 10.44 -1.59
N LYS A 38 17.67 9.96 -0.69
CA LYS A 38 17.19 10.77 0.46
C LYS A 38 18.26 10.94 1.52
N LEU A 39 19.09 9.92 1.77
CA LEU A 39 20.17 9.99 2.75
C LEU A 39 21.27 10.97 2.33
N SER A 40 21.55 11.11 1.03
CA SER A 40 22.50 12.12 0.55
C SER A 40 21.97 13.55 0.69
N THR A 41 20.65 13.73 0.62
CA THR A 41 20.00 15.05 0.73
C THR A 41 19.74 15.45 2.19
N ILE A 42 19.37 14.48 3.04
CA ILE A 42 18.94 14.69 4.42
C ILE A 42 19.86 13.87 5.34
N LYS A 43 20.59 14.53 6.24
CA LYS A 43 21.56 13.89 7.16
C LYS A 43 20.97 12.74 7.99
N HIS A 44 19.66 12.76 8.26
CA HIS A 44 18.99 11.72 9.03
C HIS A 44 17.62 11.36 8.44
N THR A 45 17.57 10.26 7.69
CA THR A 45 16.32 9.73 7.11
C THR A 45 15.57 8.79 8.05
N GLY A 46 16.15 8.35 9.17
CA GLY A 46 15.53 7.39 10.08
C GLY A 46 15.71 5.93 9.66
N LYS A 47 14.90 5.02 10.22
CA LYS A 47 15.01 3.57 10.02
C LYS A 47 13.95 3.08 9.04
N TYR A 48 14.35 2.24 8.10
CA TYR A 48 13.43 1.56 7.21
C TYR A 48 13.62 0.04 7.22
N ASN A 49 12.58 -0.67 6.83
CA ASN A 49 12.59 -2.12 6.69
C ASN A 49 11.85 -2.53 5.42
N ILE A 50 12.34 -3.55 4.72
CA ILE A 50 11.68 -4.10 3.54
C ILE A 50 11.13 -5.48 3.90
N LYS A 51 9.83 -5.65 3.75
CA LYS A 51 9.12 -6.92 3.95
C LYS A 51 8.57 -7.42 2.63
N VAL A 52 8.83 -8.69 2.34
CA VAL A 52 8.29 -9.34 1.16
C VAL A 52 7.08 -10.19 1.57
N ILE A 53 5.96 -10.00 0.90
CA ILE A 53 4.73 -10.79 1.08
C ILE A 53 4.43 -11.55 -0.22
N PRO A 54 3.82 -12.74 -0.17
CA PRO A 54 3.36 -13.42 -1.36
C PRO A 54 2.22 -12.62 -2.00
N ARG A 55 2.14 -12.70 -3.33
CA ARG A 55 1.01 -12.12 -4.06
C ARG A 55 -0.29 -12.81 -3.64
N ALA A 56 -1.34 -12.01 -3.43
CA ALA A 56 -2.66 -12.54 -3.15
C ALA A 56 -3.17 -13.44 -4.30
N ARG A 57 -2.84 -13.05 -5.53
CA ARG A 57 -3.14 -13.81 -6.75
C ARG A 57 -2.02 -13.65 -7.78
N HIS A 58 -1.60 -14.76 -8.38
CA HIS A 58 -0.67 -14.75 -9.51
C HIS A 58 -1.41 -14.42 -10.82
N VAL A 59 -0.67 -13.87 -11.79
CA VAL A 59 -1.23 -13.60 -13.12
C VAL A 59 -1.57 -14.94 -13.77
N GLY A 60 -2.81 -15.09 -14.26
CA GLY A 60 -3.30 -16.35 -14.83
C GLY A 60 -3.73 -17.42 -13.81
N GLN A 61 -3.66 -17.15 -12.50
CA GLN A 61 -4.11 -18.11 -11.49
C GLN A 61 -5.63 -18.29 -11.53
N SER A 62 -6.07 -19.55 -11.44
CA SER A 62 -7.48 -19.92 -11.33
C SER A 62 -8.13 -19.30 -10.09
N TRP A 63 -9.42 -18.96 -10.22
CA TRP A 63 -10.21 -18.42 -9.12
C TRP A 63 -10.34 -19.40 -7.95
N CYS A 64 -10.31 -20.71 -8.19
CA CYS A 64 -10.44 -21.72 -7.12
C CYS A 64 -9.20 -21.80 -6.23
N THR A 65 -8.00 -21.53 -6.76
CA THR A 65 -6.75 -21.57 -5.98
C THR A 65 -6.38 -20.21 -5.37
N THR A 66 -7.05 -19.14 -5.82
CA THR A 66 -6.83 -17.76 -5.34
C THR A 66 -7.09 -17.57 -3.83
N PRO A 67 -8.11 -18.20 -3.21
CA PRO A 67 -8.32 -18.09 -1.76
C PRO A 67 -7.12 -18.57 -0.94
N PHE A 68 -6.45 -19.63 -1.35
CA PHE A 68 -5.29 -20.17 -0.63
C PHE A 68 -4.09 -19.21 -0.67
N SER A 69 -3.76 -18.67 -1.85
CA SER A 69 -2.69 -17.67 -1.96
C SER A 69 -3.02 -16.35 -1.26
N SER A 70 -4.31 -15.96 -1.27
CA SER A 70 -4.80 -14.79 -0.56
C SER A 70 -4.71 -14.96 0.96
N LEU A 71 -5.07 -16.13 1.48
CA LEU A 71 -4.98 -16.45 2.90
C LEU A 71 -3.52 -16.45 3.39
N LEU A 72 -2.59 -17.01 2.62
CA LEU A 72 -1.17 -16.95 2.94
C LEU A 72 -0.65 -15.51 2.99
N SER A 73 -1.08 -14.69 2.03
CA SER A 73 -0.77 -13.25 2.00
C SER A 73 -1.35 -12.53 3.23
N LEU A 74 -2.57 -12.88 3.65
CA LEU A 74 -3.24 -12.33 4.83
C LEU A 74 -2.49 -12.63 6.11
N ILE A 75 -2.12 -13.89 6.35
CA ILE A 75 -1.38 -14.31 7.55
C ILE A 75 -0.05 -13.54 7.66
N LEU A 76 0.66 -13.36 6.54
CA LEU A 76 1.91 -12.61 6.53
C LEU A 76 1.70 -11.11 6.70
N CYS A 77 0.62 -10.53 6.18
CA CYS A 77 0.26 -9.13 6.44
C CYS A 77 -0.09 -8.91 7.91
N LEU A 78 -0.89 -9.78 8.54
CA LEU A 78 -1.17 -9.75 9.98
C LEU A 78 0.12 -9.85 10.79
N LYS A 79 1.04 -10.73 10.39
CA LYS A 79 2.36 -10.86 11.05
C LYS A 79 3.15 -9.55 11.02
N ILE A 80 3.03 -8.76 9.95
CA ILE A 80 3.66 -7.43 9.87
C ILE A 80 3.02 -6.49 10.89
N PHE A 81 1.70 -6.45 11.02
CA PHE A 81 1.06 -5.56 11.99
C PHE A 81 1.39 -5.89 13.45
N PHE A 82 1.53 -7.18 13.79
CA PHE A 82 1.82 -7.61 15.17
C PHE A 82 3.31 -7.66 15.51
N TRP A 83 4.18 -8.07 14.59
CA TRP A 83 5.61 -8.32 14.86
C TRP A 83 6.56 -7.46 14.01
N ASN A 84 6.14 -6.30 13.54
CA ASN A 84 7.06 -5.37 12.89
C ASN A 84 8.06 -4.79 13.90
N LYS A 85 9.36 -4.94 13.59
CA LYS A 85 10.48 -4.41 14.40
C LYS A 85 10.42 -2.89 14.61
N LEU A 86 9.79 -2.17 13.68
CA LEU A 86 9.63 -0.71 13.77
C LEU A 86 8.38 -0.30 14.56
N GLY A 87 7.58 -1.25 15.06
CA GLY A 87 6.30 -1.00 15.70
C GLY A 87 5.13 -1.02 14.73
N ARG A 88 3.93 -0.78 15.26
CA ARG A 88 2.70 -0.71 14.49
C ARG A 88 2.68 0.58 13.66
N PRO A 89 2.33 0.53 12.37
CA PRO A 89 2.25 1.73 11.55
C PRO A 89 1.06 2.59 11.95
N ASP A 90 1.22 3.90 11.88
CA ASP A 90 0.13 4.88 12.04
C ASP A 90 -0.58 5.19 10.71
N LEU A 91 0.13 4.97 9.58
CA LEU A 91 -0.34 5.26 8.24
C LEU A 91 0.00 4.10 7.29
N LEU A 92 -1.00 3.64 6.54
CA LEU A 92 -0.87 2.65 5.49
C LEU A 92 -1.13 3.33 4.14
N LEU A 93 -0.05 3.52 3.39
CA LEU A 93 -0.11 4.00 2.02
C LEU A 93 -0.01 2.83 1.04
N CYS A 94 -1.02 2.63 0.21
CA CYS A 94 -1.04 1.50 -0.71
C CYS A 94 -1.57 1.86 -2.10
N ASN A 95 -1.08 1.13 -3.10
CA ASN A 95 -1.61 1.13 -4.44
C ASN A 95 -1.57 -0.29 -5.01
N GLY A 96 -2.31 -0.49 -6.11
CA GLY A 96 -2.13 -1.66 -6.96
C GLY A 96 -3.19 -2.75 -6.78
N PRO A 97 -2.90 -3.98 -7.22
CA PRO A 97 -3.89 -5.06 -7.38
C PRO A 97 -4.19 -5.76 -6.03
N GLY A 98 -4.82 -6.93 -6.07
CA GLY A 98 -5.38 -7.64 -4.91
C GLY A 98 -4.53 -7.75 -3.65
N SER A 99 -3.18 -7.76 -3.72
CA SER A 99 -2.32 -7.71 -2.53
C SER A 99 -2.57 -6.46 -1.66
N SER A 100 -2.92 -5.33 -2.27
CA SER A 100 -3.28 -4.09 -1.56
C SER A 100 -4.58 -4.25 -0.75
N VAL A 101 -5.53 -5.03 -1.28
CA VAL A 101 -6.79 -5.34 -0.58
C VAL A 101 -6.51 -6.17 0.66
N ILE A 102 -5.64 -7.18 0.54
CA ILE A 102 -5.30 -8.08 1.65
C ILE A 102 -4.61 -7.34 2.80
N ILE A 103 -3.70 -6.40 2.50
CA ILE A 103 -3.04 -5.64 3.55
C ILE A 103 -3.98 -4.65 4.25
N CYS A 104 -4.89 -4.00 3.51
CA CYS A 104 -5.90 -3.14 4.11
C CYS A 104 -6.87 -3.96 4.96
N LEU A 105 -7.29 -5.13 4.47
CA LEU A 105 -8.13 -6.04 5.25
C LEU A 105 -7.42 -6.47 6.54
N SER A 106 -6.11 -6.72 6.50
CA SER A 106 -5.33 -7.03 7.69
C SER A 106 -5.33 -5.88 8.70
N ALA A 107 -5.27 -4.64 8.23
CA ALA A 107 -5.37 -3.45 9.09
C ALA A 107 -6.75 -3.34 9.77
N ILE A 108 -7.82 -3.73 9.08
CA ILE A 108 -9.18 -3.75 9.65
C ILE A 108 -9.33 -4.90 10.66
N ILE A 109 -8.78 -6.07 10.35
CA ILE A 109 -8.84 -7.23 11.24
C ILE A 109 -8.18 -6.91 12.59
N ILE A 110 -7.04 -6.22 12.62
CA ILE A 110 -6.41 -5.84 13.89
C ILE A 110 -7.28 -4.88 14.72
N GLU A 111 -8.10 -4.05 14.06
CA GLU A 111 -9.07 -3.17 14.74
C GLU A 111 -10.14 -3.97 15.47
N VAL A 112 -10.65 -5.02 14.84
CA VAL A 112 -11.62 -5.94 15.45
C VAL A 112 -11.05 -6.61 16.70
N PHE A 113 -9.73 -6.84 16.77
CA PHE A 113 -9.05 -7.36 17.95
C PHE A 113 -8.68 -6.28 19.00
N GLY A 114 -9.21 -5.07 18.87
CA GLY A 114 -9.03 -3.98 19.85
C GLY A 114 -7.73 -3.19 19.68
N PHE A 115 -6.98 -3.38 18.59
CA PHE A 115 -5.79 -2.58 18.31
C PHE A 115 -6.14 -1.38 17.43
N ARG A 116 -5.46 -0.24 17.64
CA ARG A 116 -5.59 0.89 16.71
C ARG A 116 -5.06 0.49 15.33
N ARG A 117 -5.91 0.58 14.29
CA ARG A 117 -5.49 0.43 12.89
C ARG A 117 -4.80 1.69 12.37
N PRO A 118 -3.90 1.57 11.37
CA PRO A 118 -3.40 2.74 10.66
C PRO A 118 -4.51 3.43 9.87
N ASP A 119 -4.32 4.72 9.61
CA ASP A 119 -5.08 5.44 8.59
C ASP A 119 -4.71 4.86 7.22
N ILE A 120 -5.70 4.52 6.41
CA ILE A 120 -5.53 3.86 5.12
C ILE A 120 -5.71 4.89 4.01
N ILE A 121 -4.63 5.18 3.29
CA ILE A 121 -4.66 5.99 2.08
C ILE A 121 -4.45 5.06 0.89
N PHE A 122 -5.51 4.87 0.11
CA PHE A 122 -5.46 4.10 -1.13
C PHE A 122 -5.32 5.05 -2.33
N ILE A 123 -4.32 4.79 -3.17
CA ILE A 123 -4.11 5.52 -4.42
C ILE A 123 -4.42 4.59 -5.60
N GLU A 124 -5.46 4.94 -6.35
CA GLU A 124 -5.86 4.18 -7.53
C GLU A 124 -4.78 4.26 -8.62
N SER A 125 -4.66 3.16 -9.37
CA SER A 125 -3.68 3.01 -10.45
C SER A 125 -3.89 4.07 -11.53
N PHE A 126 -2.76 4.61 -12.01
CA PHE A 126 -2.75 5.60 -13.08
C PHE A 126 -3.46 5.12 -14.36
N ALA A 127 -3.41 3.81 -14.64
CA ALA A 127 -4.06 3.21 -15.81
C ALA A 127 -5.60 3.25 -15.76
N ARG A 128 -6.20 3.56 -14.62
CA ARG A 128 -7.66 3.59 -14.44
C ARG A 128 -8.21 4.97 -14.74
N VAL A 129 -8.49 5.25 -16.01
CA VAL A 129 -9.01 6.56 -16.45
C VAL A 129 -10.52 6.68 -16.27
N LYS A 130 -11.28 5.66 -16.72
CA LYS A 130 -12.75 5.73 -16.84
C LYS A 130 -13.52 5.06 -15.69
N SER A 131 -12.88 4.17 -14.94
CA SER A 131 -13.52 3.45 -13.84
C SER A 131 -12.50 2.88 -12.85
N LEU A 132 -12.88 2.75 -11.59
CA LEU A 132 -12.05 2.13 -10.55
C LEU A 132 -11.73 0.68 -10.87
N SER A 133 -10.57 0.22 -10.40
CA SER A 133 -10.18 -1.19 -10.43
C SER A 133 -11.09 -2.02 -9.51
N LEU A 134 -11.11 -3.35 -9.66
CA LEU A 134 -11.85 -4.20 -8.73
C LEU A 134 -11.35 -4.00 -7.28
N SER A 135 -10.04 -3.92 -7.10
CA SER A 135 -9.42 -3.59 -5.81
C SER A 135 -9.84 -2.21 -5.30
N GLY A 136 -9.87 -1.20 -6.17
CA GLY A 136 -10.33 0.14 -5.82
C GLY A 136 -11.80 0.17 -5.42
N LYS A 137 -12.68 -0.54 -6.13
CA LYS A 137 -14.10 -0.65 -5.75
C LYS A 137 -14.29 -1.30 -4.38
N LEU A 138 -13.51 -2.33 -4.07
CA LEU A 138 -13.54 -2.98 -2.75
C LEU A 138 -13.04 -2.03 -1.66
N LEU A 139 -11.91 -1.37 -1.90
CA LEU A 139 -11.27 -0.49 -0.91
C LEU A 139 -11.95 0.86 -0.76
N LEU A 140 -12.87 1.24 -1.65
CA LEU A 140 -13.62 2.48 -1.56
C LEU A 140 -14.36 2.62 -0.22
N PHE A 141 -14.85 1.51 0.34
CA PHE A 141 -15.57 1.48 1.61
C PHE A 141 -14.67 1.34 2.84
N PHE A 142 -13.40 0.99 2.64
CA PHE A 142 -12.48 0.60 3.71
C PHE A 142 -11.27 1.54 3.86
N ALA A 143 -10.93 2.29 2.83
CA ALA A 143 -9.89 3.30 2.89
C ALA A 143 -10.45 4.57 3.51
N ASP A 144 -9.72 5.15 4.47
CA ASP A 144 -10.09 6.44 5.07
C ASP A 144 -9.97 7.57 4.05
N ARG A 145 -9.00 7.45 3.13
CA ARG A 145 -8.85 8.38 2.00
C ARG A 145 -8.60 7.61 0.72
N PHE A 146 -9.42 7.91 -0.28
CA PHE A 146 -9.33 7.29 -1.59
C PHE A 146 -8.92 8.32 -2.64
N ILE A 147 -7.71 8.20 -3.18
CA ILE A 147 -7.16 9.17 -4.13
C ILE A 147 -7.20 8.61 -5.55
N VAL A 148 -7.79 9.39 -6.45
CA VAL A 148 -7.82 9.16 -7.90
C VAL A 148 -6.91 10.15 -8.64
N GLN A 149 -6.44 9.74 -9.81
CA GLN A 149 -5.53 10.53 -10.63
C GLN A 149 -6.19 11.12 -11.88
N TRP A 150 -7.51 10.95 -12.03
CA TRP A 150 -8.27 11.46 -13.16
C TRP A 150 -9.53 12.19 -12.67
N PRO A 151 -9.80 13.41 -13.17
CA PRO A 151 -10.90 14.24 -12.67
C PRO A 151 -12.28 13.63 -12.93
N ASP A 152 -12.45 12.87 -14.02
CA ASP A 152 -13.72 12.23 -14.35
C ASP A 152 -14.14 11.14 -13.35
N LEU A 153 -13.18 10.57 -12.62
CA LEU A 153 -13.48 9.58 -11.59
C LEU A 153 -14.20 10.21 -10.39
N ILE A 154 -13.91 11.46 -10.05
CA ILE A 154 -14.58 12.15 -8.94
C ILE A 154 -16.07 12.30 -9.24
N LYS A 155 -16.41 12.68 -10.47
CA LYS A 155 -17.80 12.84 -10.92
C LYS A 155 -18.59 11.54 -10.76
N LYS A 156 -17.93 10.40 -10.97
CA LYS A 156 -18.55 9.07 -10.88
C LYS A 156 -18.51 8.47 -9.47
N TYR A 157 -17.51 8.84 -8.69
CA TYR A 157 -17.26 8.33 -7.34
C TYR A 157 -17.00 9.51 -6.39
N PRO A 158 -18.07 10.13 -5.84
CA PRO A 158 -17.95 11.33 -5.00
C PRO A 158 -17.13 11.15 -3.72
N GLN A 159 -16.94 9.89 -3.28
CA GLN A 159 -16.12 9.52 -2.12
C GLN A 159 -14.60 9.61 -2.39
N THR A 160 -14.20 9.97 -3.61
CA THR A 160 -12.80 10.00 -4.03
C THR A 160 -12.25 11.42 -4.11
N GLU A 161 -10.97 11.56 -3.82
CA GLU A 161 -10.23 12.82 -3.86
C GLU A 161 -9.29 12.86 -5.07
N TYR A 162 -9.11 14.03 -5.68
CA TYR A 162 -8.19 14.22 -6.81
C TYR A 162 -7.10 15.23 -6.49
N TYR A 163 -5.85 14.79 -6.67
CA TYR A 163 -4.65 15.61 -6.45
C TYR A 163 -3.74 15.64 -7.68
N GLY A 164 -4.28 15.33 -8.86
CA GLY A 164 -3.48 15.21 -10.08
C GLY A 164 -2.68 13.91 -10.17
N ILE A 165 -1.57 13.96 -10.91
CA ILE A 165 -0.73 12.79 -11.21
C ILE A 165 0.28 12.59 -10.08
N LEU A 166 0.13 11.50 -9.32
CA LEU A 166 0.93 11.20 -8.13
C LEU A 166 1.93 10.05 -8.34
N ILE A 167 1.76 9.27 -9.41
CA ILE A 167 2.53 8.03 -9.64
C ILE A 167 3.65 8.23 -10.66
#